data_AF-A0A349DXC2-F1
#
_entry.id   AF-A0A349DXC2-F1
#
_cell.length_a   1.000
_cell.length_b   1.000
_cell.length_c   1.000
_cell.angle_alpha   90.00
_cell.angle_beta   90.00
_cell.angle_gamma   90.00
#
_symmetry.space_group_name_H-M   'P 1'
#
loop_
_entity.id
_entity.type
_entity.pdbx_description
1 polymer ?
#
loop_
_entity_poly.entity_id
_entity_poly.type
_entity_poly.pdbx_seq_one_letter_code
_entity_poly.pdbx_strand_id
1 'polypeptide(L)'
;MQEILRHALAAIAYRFQKATYKADDQFGTLDLGQGVRTPAELVNHMNNVLQFTIAAIKAIDRQTIHQEGFVQEVVIFKQKLQELDQCIQQNELKLATAKKVLQGPIADVLTHVGQIAMMRRLHQQPIEAESFFTATIETGKFDYF
;
A
#
# COMPACT_ATOMS: atom_id res chain seq x y z
N MET A 1 5.05 17.67 -9.17
CA MET A 1 4.01 16.98 -8.38
C MET A 1 3.95 15.50 -8.72
N GLN A 2 3.87 15.14 -10.01
CA GLN A 2 3.90 13.74 -10.47
C GLN A 2 5.06 12.92 -9.85
N GLU A 3 6.29 13.45 -9.92
CA GLU A 3 7.45 12.81 -9.31
C GLU A 3 7.31 12.58 -7.80
N ILE A 4 6.75 13.55 -7.07
CA ILE A 4 6.53 13.43 -5.62
C ILE A 4 5.52 12.33 -5.31
N LEU A 5 4.45 12.20 -6.11
CA LEU A 5 3.47 11.12 -5.92
C LEU A 5 4.11 9.75 -6.20
N ARG A 6 4.88 9.63 -7.27
CA ARG A 6 5.57 8.38 -7.62
C ARG A 6 6.61 7.98 -6.57
N HIS A 7 7.37 8.95 -6.06
CA HIS A 7 8.28 8.73 -4.95
C HIS A 7 7.54 8.33 -3.67
N ALA A 8 6.37 8.91 -3.39
CA ALA A 8 5.53 8.50 -2.26
C ALA A 8 5.05 7.04 -2.40
N LEU A 9 4.73 6.57 -3.62
CA LEU A 9 4.41 5.16 -3.85
C LEU A 9 5.61 4.24 -3.59
N ALA A 10 6.82 4.64 -4.02
CA ALA A 10 8.05 3.89 -3.71
C ALA A 10 8.32 3.83 -2.19
N ALA A 11 8.09 4.93 -1.47
CA ALA A 11 8.21 4.97 -0.01
C ALA A 11 7.15 4.11 0.70
N ILE A 12 5.91 4.07 0.19
CA ILE A 12 4.88 3.14 0.64
C ILE A 12 5.33 1.69 0.41
N ALA A 13 5.85 1.37 -0.79
CA ALA A 13 6.29 0.02 -1.13
C ALA A 13 7.37 -0.47 -0.16
N TYR A 14 8.37 0.37 0.11
CA TYR A 14 9.46 0.07 1.05
C TYR A 14 8.92 -0.20 2.45
N ARG A 15 8.12 0.72 2.99
CA ARG A 15 7.54 0.60 4.34
C ARG A 15 6.61 -0.59 4.48
N PHE A 16 5.79 -0.84 3.46
CA PHE A 16 4.87 -1.97 3.43
C PHE A 16 5.63 -3.30 3.41
N GLN A 17 6.61 -3.47 2.52
CA GLN A 17 7.39 -4.71 2.46
C GLN A 17 8.12 -4.97 3.77
N LYS A 18 8.61 -3.92 4.44
CA LYS A 18 9.17 -4.07 5.77
C LYS A 18 8.11 -4.50 6.80
N ALA A 19 6.90 -3.94 6.74
CA ALA A 19 5.79 -4.31 7.61
C ALA A 19 5.28 -5.75 7.37
N THR A 20 5.48 -6.30 6.17
CA THR A 20 5.02 -7.64 5.80
C THR A 20 6.17 -8.65 5.63
N TYR A 21 7.40 -8.27 5.95
CA TYR A 21 8.57 -9.12 5.77
C TYR A 21 8.43 -10.42 6.58
N LYS A 22 8.49 -11.57 5.88
CA LYS A 22 8.29 -12.92 6.43
C LYS A 22 6.96 -13.13 7.17
N ALA A 23 5.96 -12.28 6.94
CA ALA A 23 4.61 -12.51 7.45
C ALA A 23 3.90 -13.54 6.57
N ASP A 24 3.11 -14.41 7.19
CA ASP A 24 2.40 -15.52 6.55
C ASP A 24 0.87 -15.38 6.73
N ASP A 25 0.12 -16.37 6.25
CA ASP A 25 -1.35 -16.38 6.36
C ASP A 25 -1.84 -16.52 7.81
N GLN A 26 -1.02 -17.02 8.74
CA GLN A 26 -1.36 -17.02 10.16
C GLN A 26 -1.42 -15.58 10.68
N PHE A 27 -0.43 -14.74 10.34
CA PHE A 27 -0.54 -13.30 10.61
C PHE A 27 -1.76 -12.70 9.92
N GLY A 28 -2.02 -13.12 8.68
CA GLY A 28 -3.17 -12.70 7.87
C GLY A 28 -4.53 -12.78 8.55
N THR A 29 -4.71 -13.76 9.43
CA THR A 29 -5.96 -14.06 10.14
C THR A 29 -6.00 -13.53 11.57
N LEU A 30 -5.01 -12.73 11.98
CA LEU A 30 -4.97 -12.12 13.31
C LEU A 30 -6.20 -11.24 13.55
N ASP A 31 -7.08 -11.69 14.44
CA ASP A 31 -8.24 -10.96 14.92
C ASP A 31 -7.91 -10.26 16.26
N LEU A 32 -8.06 -8.94 16.29
CA LEU A 32 -7.87 -8.10 17.48
C LEU A 32 -9.19 -7.79 18.22
N GLY A 33 -10.31 -8.32 17.72
CA GLY A 33 -11.66 -8.09 18.21
C GLY A 33 -12.20 -6.69 17.86
N GLN A 34 -13.39 -6.39 18.40
CA GLN A 34 -14.05 -5.08 18.28
C GLN A 34 -14.29 -4.60 16.83
N GLY A 35 -14.40 -5.53 15.87
CA GLY A 35 -14.62 -5.21 14.46
C GLY A 35 -13.40 -4.60 13.76
N VAL A 36 -12.21 -4.73 14.34
CA VAL A 36 -10.96 -4.36 13.67
C VAL A 36 -10.71 -5.32 12.51
N ARG A 37 -10.36 -4.77 11.34
CA ARG A 37 -9.96 -5.58 10.18
C ARG A 37 -8.73 -6.44 10.50
N THR A 38 -8.77 -7.69 10.10
CA THR A 38 -7.59 -8.57 10.04
C THR A 38 -6.54 -8.00 9.07
N PRO A 39 -5.27 -8.42 9.17
CA PRO A 39 -4.25 -7.97 8.22
C PRO A 39 -4.60 -8.27 6.76
N ALA A 40 -5.21 -9.42 6.46
CA ALA A 40 -5.65 -9.76 5.10
C ALA A 40 -6.71 -8.77 4.59
N GLU A 41 -7.75 -8.50 5.38
CA GLU A 41 -8.82 -7.55 5.02
C GLU A 41 -8.28 -6.13 4.86
N LEU A 42 -7.28 -5.74 5.66
CA LEU A 42 -6.68 -4.43 5.63
C LEU A 42 -5.83 -4.23 4.36
N VAL A 43 -5.05 -5.24 3.96
CA VAL A 43 -4.33 -5.22 2.68
C VAL A 43 -5.30 -5.25 1.49
N ASN A 44 -6.37 -6.06 1.56
CA ASN A 44 -7.39 -6.07 0.52
C ASN A 44 -8.10 -4.71 0.36
N HIS A 45 -8.39 -4.03 1.49
CA HIS A 45 -8.92 -2.66 1.47
C HIS A 45 -7.95 -1.71 0.75
N MET A 46 -6.65 -1.77 1.09
CA MET A 46 -5.63 -0.97 0.40
C MET A 46 -5.56 -1.29 -1.10
N ASN A 47 -5.65 -2.56 -1.49
CA ASN A 47 -5.71 -2.99 -2.90
C ASN A 47 -6.89 -2.34 -3.64
N ASN A 48 -8.05 -2.34 -3.00
CA ASN A 48 -9.26 -1.72 -3.53
C ASN A 48 -9.15 -0.19 -3.63
N VAL A 49 -8.45 0.47 -2.70
CA VAL A 49 -8.15 1.91 -2.74
C VAL A 49 -7.23 2.25 -3.93
N LEU A 50 -6.18 1.46 -4.15
CA LEU A 50 -5.30 1.66 -5.31
C LEU A 50 -6.03 1.41 -6.63
N GLN A 51 -6.84 0.35 -6.71
CA GLN A 51 -7.66 0.04 -7.90
C GLN A 51 -8.68 1.13 -8.21
N PHE A 52 -9.34 1.69 -7.18
CA PHE A 52 -10.21 2.85 -7.32
C PHE A 52 -9.45 4.06 -7.89
N THR A 53 -8.25 4.31 -7.38
CA THR A 53 -7.43 5.45 -7.81
C THR A 53 -7.01 5.33 -9.27
N ILE A 54 -6.59 4.13 -9.69
CA ILE A 54 -6.25 3.83 -11.09
C ILE A 54 -7.47 4.07 -11.99
N ALA A 55 -8.64 3.55 -11.61
CA ALA A 55 -9.88 3.71 -12.38
C ALA A 55 -10.27 5.20 -12.51
N ALA A 56 -10.15 5.96 -11.42
CA ALA A 56 -10.45 7.39 -11.41
C ALA A 56 -9.49 8.21 -12.28
N ILE A 57 -8.19 7.88 -12.30
CA ILE A 57 -7.21 8.56 -13.17
C ILE A 57 -7.49 8.25 -14.64
N LYS A 58 -7.80 6.98 -14.96
CA LYS A 58 -8.07 6.52 -16.33
C LYS A 58 -9.48 6.87 -16.83
N ALA A 59 -10.35 7.38 -15.96
CA ALA A 59 -11.77 7.62 -16.24
C ALA A 59 -12.50 6.36 -16.77
N ILE A 60 -12.24 5.22 -16.13
CA ILE A 60 -12.88 3.94 -16.43
C ILE A 60 -13.67 3.43 -15.22
N ASP A 61 -14.53 2.44 -15.44
CA ASP A 61 -15.23 1.75 -14.37
C ASP A 61 -14.25 1.00 -13.46
N ARG A 62 -14.49 1.09 -12.15
CA ARG A 62 -13.71 0.38 -11.15
C ARG A 62 -14.11 -1.09 -11.12
N GLN A 63 -13.11 -1.96 -11.18
CA GLN A 63 -13.25 -3.37 -10.80
C GLN A 63 -13.01 -3.55 -9.29
N THR A 64 -13.81 -4.41 -8.67
CA THR A 64 -13.62 -4.80 -7.26
C THR A 64 -12.61 -5.93 -7.19
N ILE A 65 -11.65 -5.82 -6.27
CA ILE A 65 -10.72 -6.90 -5.96
C ILE A 65 -11.33 -7.68 -4.79
N HIS A 66 -11.63 -8.95 -5.00
CA HIS A 66 -12.11 -9.83 -3.94
C HIS A 66 -10.97 -10.22 -3.00
N GLN A 67 -11.31 -10.50 -1.75
CA GLN A 67 -10.32 -10.86 -0.75
C GLN A 67 -9.76 -12.26 -0.97
N GLU A 68 -8.45 -12.37 -0.85
CA GLU A 68 -7.65 -13.59 -0.86
C GLU A 68 -6.93 -13.80 0.48
N GLY A 69 -6.07 -14.82 0.55
CA GLY A 69 -5.12 -15.01 1.66
C GLY A 69 -4.11 -13.86 1.76
N PHE A 70 -3.57 -13.61 2.95
CA PHE A 70 -2.70 -12.46 3.21
C PHE A 70 -1.45 -12.44 2.34
N VAL A 71 -0.81 -13.59 2.12
CA VAL A 71 0.37 -13.67 1.23
C VAL A 71 0.00 -13.23 -0.19
N GLN A 72 -1.17 -13.64 -0.68
CA GLN A 72 -1.66 -13.25 -2.00
C GLN A 72 -2.04 -11.76 -2.05
N GLU A 73 -2.65 -11.23 -1.00
CA GLU A 73 -2.97 -9.80 -0.89
C GLU A 73 -1.73 -8.90 -0.93
N VAL A 74 -0.63 -9.33 -0.31
CA VAL A 74 0.68 -8.65 -0.37
C VAL A 74 1.22 -8.61 -1.80
N VAL A 75 1.10 -9.71 -2.55
CA VAL A 75 1.50 -9.78 -3.97
C VAL A 75 0.65 -8.83 -4.82
N ILE A 76 -0.67 -8.87 -4.65
CA ILE A 76 -1.60 -7.99 -5.35
C ILE A 76 -1.27 -6.52 -5.04
N PHE A 77 -0.96 -6.19 -3.80
CA PHE A 77 -0.62 -4.82 -3.40
C PHE A 77 0.64 -4.29 -4.08
N LYS A 78 1.69 -5.11 -4.15
CA LYS A 78 2.90 -4.76 -4.91
C LYS A 78 2.59 -4.49 -6.38
N GLN A 79 1.75 -5.32 -7.01
CA GLN A 79 1.32 -5.14 -8.40
C GLN A 79 0.51 -3.84 -8.56
N LYS A 80 -0.45 -3.56 -7.67
CA LYS A 80 -1.29 -2.35 -7.75
C LYS A 80 -0.50 -1.06 -7.52
N LEU A 81 0.55 -1.09 -6.69
CA LEU A 81 1.47 0.04 -6.57
C LEU A 81 2.21 0.31 -7.88
N GLN A 82 2.74 -0.73 -8.53
CA GLN A 82 3.41 -0.62 -9.83
C GLN A 82 2.46 -0.12 -10.92
N GLU A 83 1.24 -0.66 -10.98
CA GLU A 83 0.22 -0.22 -11.93
C GLU A 83 -0.18 1.24 -11.72
N LEU A 84 -0.33 1.68 -10.46
CA LEU A 84 -0.63 3.07 -10.16
C LEU A 84 0.54 4.00 -10.51
N ASP A 85 1.78 3.59 -10.26
CA ASP A 85 2.96 4.35 -10.68
C ASP A 85 3.02 4.55 -12.19
N GLN A 86 2.83 3.48 -12.96
CA GLN A 86 2.75 3.53 -14.42
C GLN A 86 1.58 4.42 -14.87
N CYS A 87 0.42 4.28 -14.22
CA CYS A 87 -0.74 5.10 -14.51
C CYS A 87 -0.46 6.59 -14.27
N ILE A 88 0.19 6.93 -13.16
CA ILE A 88 0.60 8.31 -12.87
C ILE A 88 1.62 8.76 -13.90
N GLN A 89 2.62 7.95 -14.26
CA GLN A 89 3.64 8.31 -15.25
C GLN A 89 3.05 8.59 -16.64
N GLN A 90 2.09 7.77 -17.09
CA GLN A 90 1.47 7.87 -18.41
C GLN A 90 0.43 8.98 -18.52
N ASN A 91 -0.17 9.39 -17.39
CA ASN A 91 -1.22 10.39 -17.36
C ASN A 91 -0.72 11.64 -16.64
N GLU A 92 -0.51 12.74 -17.38
CA GLU A 92 -0.11 14.01 -16.77
C GLU A 92 -1.24 14.54 -15.88
N LEU A 93 -1.11 14.33 -14.57
CA LEU A 93 -2.14 14.71 -13.61
C LEU A 93 -2.18 16.22 -13.41
N LYS A 94 -3.35 16.83 -13.64
CA LYS A 94 -3.62 18.20 -13.19
C LYS A 94 -3.36 18.33 -11.69
N LEU A 95 -2.84 19.48 -11.25
CA LEU A 95 -2.51 19.73 -9.83
C LEU A 95 -3.66 19.44 -8.86
N ALA A 96 -4.90 19.78 -9.25
CA ALA A 96 -6.09 19.50 -8.43
C ALA A 96 -6.32 17.99 -8.22
N THR A 97 -6.13 17.18 -9.27
CA THR A 97 -6.23 15.72 -9.18
C THR A 97 -5.08 15.15 -8.37
N ALA A 98 -3.86 15.63 -8.61
CA ALA A 98 -2.68 15.19 -7.88
C ALA A 98 -2.80 15.42 -6.35
N LYS A 99 -3.37 16.57 -5.93
CA LYS A 99 -3.68 16.84 -4.52
C LYS A 99 -4.69 15.84 -3.95
N LYS A 100 -5.73 15.49 -4.71
CA LYS A 100 -6.74 14.50 -4.29
C LYS A 100 -6.15 13.09 -4.15
N VAL A 101 -5.25 12.70 -5.06
CA VAL A 101 -4.52 11.42 -5.00
C VAL A 101 -3.62 11.36 -3.76
N LEU A 102 -2.93 12.46 -3.43
CA LEU A 102 -2.11 12.55 -2.23
C LEU A 102 -2.95 12.49 -0.95
N GLN A 103 -3.98 13.33 -0.85
CA GLN A 103 -4.73 13.51 0.40
C GLN A 103 -5.61 12.32 0.78
N GLY A 104 -6.09 11.57 -0.23
CA GLY A 104 -6.99 10.43 -0.01
C GLY A 104 -6.23 9.12 -0.12
N PRO A 105 -6.06 8.56 -1.32
CA PRO A 105 -5.48 7.23 -1.51
C PRO A 105 -4.10 7.02 -0.89
N ILE A 106 -3.14 7.92 -1.14
CA ILE A 106 -1.77 7.76 -0.64
C ILE A 106 -1.72 7.89 0.89
N ALA A 107 -2.41 8.87 1.45
CA ALA A 107 -2.47 9.07 2.89
C ALA A 107 -3.16 7.90 3.62
N ASP A 108 -4.27 7.39 3.06
CA ASP A 108 -5.01 6.25 3.60
C ASP A 108 -4.14 4.99 3.64
N VAL A 109 -3.52 4.64 2.51
CA VAL A 109 -2.61 3.50 2.40
C VAL A 109 -1.44 3.62 3.38
N LEU A 110 -0.81 4.79 3.48
CA LEU A 110 0.31 4.97 4.40
C LEU A 110 -0.12 4.84 5.87
N THR A 111 -1.33 5.25 6.22
CA THR A 111 -1.92 5.08 7.56
C THR A 111 -2.12 3.60 7.87
N HIS A 112 -2.64 2.85 6.91
CA HIS A 112 -2.87 1.41 6.99
C HIS A 112 -1.56 0.60 7.08
N VAL A 113 -0.50 1.02 6.39
CA VAL A 113 0.85 0.43 6.59
C VAL A 113 1.30 0.57 8.04
N GLY A 114 1.02 1.72 8.69
CA GLY A 114 1.30 1.92 10.11
C GLY A 114 0.51 0.97 11.02
N GLN A 115 -0.75 0.69 10.68
CA GLN A 115 -1.57 -0.28 11.42
C GLN A 115 -1.00 -1.70 11.28
N ILE A 116 -0.61 -2.14 10.08
CA ILE A 116 0.04 -3.44 9.89
C ILE A 116 1.32 -3.54 10.74
N ALA A 117 2.17 -2.51 10.72
CA ALA A 117 3.38 -2.47 11.53
C ALA A 117 3.10 -2.58 13.04
N MET A 118 2.01 -1.98 13.53
CA MET A 118 1.55 -2.14 14.91
C MET A 118 1.08 -3.58 15.17
N MET A 119 0.27 -4.15 14.26
CA MET A 119 -0.25 -5.53 14.37
C MET A 119 0.88 -6.56 14.39
N ARG A 120 1.98 -6.35 13.66
CA ARG A 120 3.19 -7.18 13.74
C ARG A 120 3.72 -7.31 15.17
N ARG A 121 3.74 -6.20 15.93
CA ARG A 121 4.17 -6.20 17.33
C ARG A 121 3.18 -6.93 18.24
N LEU A 122 1.87 -6.76 18.01
CA LEU A 122 0.82 -7.49 18.73
C LEU A 122 0.87 -9.00 18.45
N HIS A 123 1.32 -9.40 17.26
CA HIS A 123 1.59 -10.78 16.88
C HIS A 123 2.98 -11.30 17.33
N GLN A 124 3.67 -10.60 18.24
CA GLN A 124 4.99 -10.99 18.76
C GLN A 124 6.08 -11.13 17.67
N GLN A 125 5.91 -10.49 16.51
CA GLN A 125 6.88 -10.46 15.41
C GLN A 125 7.17 -9.01 14.98
N PRO A 126 7.73 -8.17 15.87
CA PRO A 126 7.90 -6.75 15.60
C PRO A 126 8.84 -6.48 14.42
N ILE A 127 8.59 -5.39 13.69
CA ILE A 127 9.53 -4.88 12.68
C ILE A 127 10.76 -4.24 13.34
N GLU A 128 11.92 -4.41 12.72
CA GLU A 128 13.16 -3.76 13.14
C GLU A 128 13.07 -2.23 12.96
N ALA A 129 13.59 -1.48 13.93
CA ALA A 129 13.64 -0.02 13.84
C ALA A 129 14.66 0.43 12.78
N GLU A 130 14.33 1.49 12.03
CA GLU A 130 15.28 2.15 11.14
C GLU A 130 14.92 3.62 10.95
N SER A 131 15.86 4.38 10.37
CA SER A 131 15.58 5.71 9.86
C SER A 131 15.16 5.64 8.39
N PHE A 132 13.88 5.90 8.11
CA PHE A 132 13.38 6.02 6.74
C PHE A 132 13.97 7.21 5.99
N PHE A 133 14.53 8.19 6.69
CA PHE A 133 15.20 9.35 6.08
C PHE A 133 16.53 8.94 5.41
N THR A 134 17.20 7.89 5.90
CA THR A 134 18.46 7.40 5.34
C THR A 134 18.28 6.15 4.47
N ALA A 135 17.06 5.67 4.29
CA ALA A 135 16.78 4.49 3.47
C ALA A 135 16.90 4.83 1.97
N THR A 136 17.50 3.92 1.20
CA THR A 136 17.60 4.07 -0.26
C THR A 136 16.27 3.71 -0.92
N ILE A 137 15.46 4.73 -1.18
CA ILE A 137 14.14 4.62 -1.83
C ILE A 137 14.21 5.33 -3.18
N GLU A 138 13.91 4.59 -4.24
CA GLU A 138 14.05 5.06 -5.62
C GLU A 138 12.69 5.10 -6.30
N THR A 139 12.36 6.22 -6.96
CA THR A 139 11.12 6.33 -7.72
C THR A 139 11.04 5.23 -8.78
N GLY A 140 9.91 4.53 -8.87
CA GLY A 140 9.73 3.42 -9.80
C GLY A 140 10.24 2.07 -9.29
N LYS A 141 10.89 2.01 -8.12
CA LYS A 141 11.31 0.76 -7.48
C LYS A 141 10.28 0.29 -6.47
N PHE A 142 9.82 -0.94 -6.65
CA PHE A 142 8.77 -1.59 -5.86
C PHE A 142 9.20 -2.94 -5.30
N ASP A 143 10.49 -3.26 -5.35
CA ASP A 143 11.06 -4.49 -4.81
C ASP A 143 12.30 -4.15 -3.99
N TYR A 144 12.28 -4.47 -2.71
CA TYR A 144 13.32 -4.07 -1.76
C TYR A 144 13.83 -5.20 -0.87
N PHE A 145 13.07 -6.31 -0.72
CA PHE A 145 13.37 -7.40 0.19
C PHE A 145 13.12 -8.77 -0.44
#